data_AF-A0A2U9QZH2-F1
#
_entry.id   AF-A0A2U9QZH2-F1
#
_cell.length_a   1.000
_cell.length_b   1.000
_cell.length_c   1.000
_cell.angle_alpha   90.00
_cell.angle_beta   90.00
_cell.angle_gamma   90.00
#
_symmetry.space_group_name_H-M   'P 1'
#
loop_
_entity.id
_entity.type
_entity.pdbx_description
1 polymer ?
#
loop_
_entity_poly.entity_id
_entity_poly.type
_entity_poly.pdbx_seq_one_letter_code
_entity_poly.pdbx_strand_id
1 'polypeptide(L)'
;MLSRPCSSVAEIGNNKIDIFFFRSFLSRQAFLVNFSFALVQFSKVSMLQILEKLKYDPNDERIQLEKHSDKIVLPEKILNELVNLQKLQDIEKLPHPLVFRISTPSNNAYVGVKEFHDLDNDSVFLTEDVRGRLGIQDAGATILSVELALNVSGDDVVEKAMIILEPMEKYQVNDWKTFLESTLSKSYTAVTTGDILTFNIEKFECELKVRSVKTSNHVRSVCVIDRDIDLEIYGDNAVDVPINGIQECEEASGEIRKGMTVKINIPENHVLKSDGDYAISNDQFVSGDRFEFATVNEGIKVGQGKYVYAFTDLKFEICDRYEKPEGVIPGTVKCENCGKAISPSSKVMHETFCLRNNIKCAQCGKTFRKAIPDKHWHCCSTFGDDAESKELHDRYMHERQTCECGYNGVTYSVCVHRNECLLSLHECRYCHLILPRGEECVESRYYSVSGHEWTCGSKTTECFKCGKIVRLRELDTHLKNHEFVEAEVSERTIQCSNVLCVNKFTGDNSIGLCTECFSPLYSDIRDDDGRRLKARIERRYILQLKNGCGDLQCDNQLCVSSSECICRGSMGEIIKFVKKWVSEGPYMFCVSRKMRELRKNKG
;
A
#
# COMPACT_ATOMS: atom_id res chain seq x y z
N MET A 1 86.25 11.66 16.61
CA MET A 1 87.07 12.90 16.69
C MET A 1 86.21 14.09 16.27
N LEU A 2 86.77 15.30 16.33
CA LEU A 2 86.22 16.64 15.98
C LEU A 2 85.35 16.68 14.70
N SER A 3 84.40 17.61 14.47
CA SER A 3 84.13 18.91 15.14
C SER A 3 82.64 19.37 15.15
N ARG A 4 82.33 20.34 16.03
CA ARG A 4 81.09 21.14 16.25
C ARG A 4 80.78 22.15 15.11
N PRO A 5 79.66 22.94 15.09
CA PRO A 5 78.62 23.25 16.13
C PRO A 5 77.15 22.94 15.66
N CYS A 6 76.01 23.49 16.12
CA CYS A 6 75.65 24.61 17.04
C CYS A 6 74.25 24.44 17.73
N SER A 7 73.68 25.53 18.27
CA SER A 7 72.35 25.72 18.92
C SER A 7 71.25 26.21 17.94
N SER A 8 69.93 26.24 18.21
CA SER A 8 69.10 26.53 19.42
C SER A 8 67.60 26.10 19.18
N VAL A 9 66.52 26.23 20.00
CA VAL A 9 66.19 26.40 21.45
C VAL A 9 64.65 26.19 21.64
N ALA A 10 64.17 25.91 22.88
CA ALA A 10 62.75 25.87 23.36
C ALA A 10 61.84 24.71 22.86
N GLU A 11 61.00 23.99 23.65
CA GLU A 11 60.03 24.28 24.75
C GLU A 11 58.64 24.77 24.25
N ILE A 12 57.45 24.32 24.69
CA ILE A 12 56.89 23.38 25.73
C ILE A 12 55.75 22.54 25.03
N GLY A 13 55.20 21.39 25.45
CA GLY A 13 55.20 20.55 26.68
C GLY A 13 54.63 19.14 26.37
N ASN A 14 54.35 18.17 27.27
CA ASN A 14 54.08 18.05 28.73
C ASN A 14 52.59 18.12 29.19
N ASN A 15 52.04 17.20 30.02
CA ASN A 15 52.44 15.81 30.37
C ASN A 15 51.40 15.09 31.28
N LYS A 16 51.37 13.74 31.28
CA LYS A 16 51.01 12.83 32.42
C LYS A 16 49.55 12.83 32.96
N ILE A 17 49.01 11.81 33.65
CA ILE A 17 49.52 10.46 34.06
C ILE A 17 48.38 9.41 34.19
N ASP A 18 48.75 8.13 34.02
CA ASP A 18 48.29 6.84 34.62
C ASP A 18 47.05 6.78 35.56
N ILE A 19 46.31 5.65 35.71
CA ILE A 19 46.21 4.30 35.09
C ILE A 19 44.87 3.70 35.57
N PHE A 20 44.14 2.90 34.76
CA PHE A 20 43.57 1.58 35.17
C PHE A 20 42.68 0.86 34.13
N PHE A 21 42.70 -0.48 34.20
CA PHE A 21 41.74 -1.50 33.69
C PHE A 21 41.52 -1.76 32.17
N PHE A 22 42.14 -2.87 31.73
CA PHE A 22 41.57 -4.02 30.98
C PHE A 22 41.47 -4.07 29.43
N ARG A 23 42.20 -5.08 28.89
CA ARG A 23 41.82 -6.05 27.83
C ARG A 23 40.72 -5.61 26.83
N SER A 24 41.03 -5.33 25.57
CA SER A 24 41.34 -6.35 24.55
C SER A 24 41.61 -5.66 23.19
N PHE A 25 42.47 -6.23 22.33
CA PHE A 25 42.89 -5.54 21.10
C PHE A 25 43.19 -6.50 19.92
N LEU A 26 42.20 -7.29 19.51
CA LEU A 26 42.24 -8.14 18.31
C LEU A 26 40.97 -7.94 17.46
N SER A 27 40.87 -6.78 16.80
CA SER A 27 39.82 -6.50 15.79
C SER A 27 40.17 -5.39 14.78
N ARG A 28 41.04 -4.44 15.13
CA ARG A 28 41.31 -3.24 14.31
C ARG A 28 42.09 -3.44 13.01
N GLN A 29 42.65 -4.62 12.73
CA GLN A 29 43.30 -4.89 11.44
C GLN A 29 42.32 -5.22 10.31
N ALA A 30 41.19 -5.86 10.59
CA ALA A 30 40.19 -6.21 9.57
C ALA A 30 39.53 -4.95 8.97
N PHE A 31 39.24 -3.95 9.80
CA PHE A 31 38.50 -2.75 9.37
C PHE A 31 39.27 -1.89 8.36
N LEU A 32 40.60 -1.78 8.51
CA LEU A 32 41.44 -1.01 7.58
C LEU A 32 41.65 -1.74 6.24
N VAL A 33 41.78 -3.08 6.25
CA VAL A 33 41.92 -3.86 5.02
C VAL A 33 40.66 -3.75 4.17
N ASN A 34 39.47 -3.87 4.76
CA ASN A 34 38.21 -3.73 4.03
C ASN A 34 38.00 -2.31 3.49
N PHE A 35 38.36 -1.26 4.24
CA PHE A 35 38.25 0.12 3.75
C PHE A 35 39.20 0.41 2.59
N SER A 36 40.42 -0.13 2.63
CA SER A 36 41.36 -0.04 1.50
C SER A 36 40.92 -0.87 0.29
N PHE A 37 40.34 -2.06 0.48
CA PHE A 37 39.77 -2.85 -0.61
C PHE A 37 38.60 -2.11 -1.30
N ALA A 38 37.65 -1.60 -0.52
CA ALA A 38 36.51 -0.84 -1.05
C ALA A 38 36.96 0.41 -1.84
N LEU A 39 37.93 1.17 -1.32
CA LEU A 39 38.50 2.34 -2.02
C LEU A 39 39.25 1.96 -3.31
N VAL A 40 40.01 0.87 -3.32
CA VAL A 40 40.69 0.37 -4.53
C VAL A 40 39.67 -0.11 -5.56
N GLN A 41 38.62 -0.81 -5.14
CA GLN A 41 37.57 -1.33 -6.00
C GLN A 41 36.73 -0.19 -6.62
N PHE A 42 36.35 0.82 -5.84
CA PHE A 42 35.77 2.07 -6.36
C PHE A 42 36.69 2.78 -7.37
N SER A 43 38.00 2.86 -7.09
CA SER A 43 38.95 3.50 -7.99
C SER A 43 39.08 2.76 -9.34
N LYS A 44 39.01 1.42 -9.35
CA LYS A 44 38.94 0.63 -10.58
C LYS A 44 37.66 0.94 -11.37
N VAL A 45 36.49 0.83 -10.73
CA VAL A 45 35.19 1.00 -11.40
C VAL A 45 35.07 2.38 -12.08
N SER A 46 35.64 3.44 -11.50
CA SER A 46 35.64 4.79 -12.10
C SER A 46 36.33 4.92 -13.48
N MET A 47 37.06 3.89 -13.94
CA MET A 47 37.66 3.84 -15.28
C MET A 47 36.80 3.09 -16.32
N LEU A 48 35.59 2.62 -15.98
CA LEU A 48 34.65 2.07 -16.96
C LEU A 48 33.95 3.20 -17.76
N GLN A 49 34.70 3.85 -18.64
CA GLN A 49 34.18 4.88 -19.54
C GLN A 49 33.86 4.30 -20.91
N ILE A 50 32.57 4.14 -21.21
CA ILE A 50 32.06 3.98 -22.58
C ILE A 50 31.44 5.32 -22.99
N LEU A 51 31.75 5.77 -24.21
CA LEU A 51 31.14 6.93 -24.86
C LEU A 51 31.02 6.63 -26.35
N GLU A 52 29.86 6.13 -26.75
CA GLU A 52 29.60 5.65 -28.11
C GLU A 52 28.52 6.49 -28.81
N LYS A 53 28.51 6.45 -30.15
CA LYS A 53 27.60 7.25 -30.99
C LYS A 53 26.73 6.37 -31.87
N LEU A 54 25.51 6.16 -31.42
CA LEU A 54 24.54 5.29 -32.08
C LEU A 54 23.54 6.11 -32.91
N LYS A 55 22.88 5.44 -33.85
CA LYS A 55 21.84 5.97 -34.73
C LYS A 55 20.50 5.40 -34.32
N TYR A 56 19.57 6.26 -33.92
CA TYR A 56 18.16 5.92 -33.74
C TYR A 56 17.40 6.30 -35.00
N ASP A 57 16.74 5.34 -35.66
CA ASP A 57 15.77 5.61 -36.73
C ASP A 57 14.37 5.23 -36.22
N PRO A 58 13.40 6.17 -36.18
CA PRO A 58 12.06 5.88 -35.67
C PRO A 58 11.23 4.95 -36.57
N ASN A 59 11.70 4.62 -37.78
CA ASN A 59 11.01 3.72 -38.72
C ASN A 59 11.60 2.30 -38.73
N ASP A 60 12.58 2.00 -37.86
CA ASP A 60 13.26 0.70 -37.83
C ASP A 60 12.45 -0.35 -37.05
N GLU A 61 11.46 -0.96 -37.72
CA GLU A 61 10.58 -1.99 -37.17
C GLU A 61 11.28 -3.34 -36.88
N ARG A 62 12.61 -3.44 -36.98
CA ARG A 62 13.34 -4.71 -36.78
C ARG A 62 13.28 -5.27 -35.35
N ILE A 63 13.04 -4.44 -34.34
CA ILE A 63 12.87 -4.86 -32.94
C ILE A 63 11.63 -4.15 -32.36
N GLN A 64 10.62 -4.93 -31.97
CA GLN A 64 9.40 -4.39 -31.34
C GLN A 64 9.59 -4.26 -29.82
N LEU A 65 9.64 -3.02 -29.34
CA LEU A 65 9.74 -2.71 -27.91
C LEU A 65 8.37 -2.49 -27.25
N GLU A 66 8.36 -2.57 -25.92
CA GLU A 66 7.25 -2.09 -25.09
C GLU A 66 7.18 -0.56 -25.17
N LYS A 67 5.97 0.01 -25.27
CA LYS A 67 5.81 1.47 -25.40
C LYS A 67 6.37 2.23 -24.19
N HIS A 68 6.01 1.78 -22.98
CA HIS A 68 6.18 2.53 -21.73
C HIS A 68 7.18 1.85 -20.80
N SER A 69 8.45 2.21 -20.96
CA SER A 69 9.59 1.70 -20.19
C SER A 69 10.82 2.56 -20.48
N ASP A 70 11.85 2.54 -19.62
CA ASP A 70 13.19 3.06 -19.94
C ASP A 70 14.16 1.98 -20.49
N LYS A 71 13.68 0.75 -20.72
CA LYS A 71 14.51 -0.40 -21.10
C LYS A 71 14.67 -0.47 -22.62
N ILE A 72 15.85 -0.04 -23.07
CA ILE A 72 16.22 0.07 -24.49
C ILE A 72 17.03 -1.14 -24.97
N VAL A 73 17.27 -1.22 -26.28
CA VAL A 73 18.05 -2.31 -26.89
C VAL A 73 19.26 -1.75 -27.65
N LEU A 74 20.44 -2.24 -27.26
CA LEU A 74 21.76 -1.73 -27.67
C LEU A 74 22.53 -2.75 -28.54
N PRO A 75 23.52 -2.34 -29.34
CA PRO A 75 24.31 -3.26 -30.16
C PRO A 75 25.30 -4.08 -29.31
N GLU A 76 25.54 -5.34 -29.68
CA GLU A 76 26.45 -6.25 -28.95
C GLU A 76 27.90 -5.73 -28.87
N LYS A 77 28.27 -4.80 -29.76
CA LYS A 77 29.51 -3.99 -29.68
C LYS A 77 29.73 -3.44 -28.27
N ILE A 78 28.70 -2.87 -27.63
CA ILE A 78 28.81 -2.25 -26.30
C ILE A 78 28.98 -3.30 -25.21
N LEU A 79 28.32 -4.46 -25.32
CA LEU A 79 28.52 -5.58 -24.39
C LEU A 79 29.94 -6.14 -24.48
N ASN A 80 30.46 -6.31 -25.70
CA ASN A 80 31.83 -6.75 -25.92
C ASN A 80 32.86 -5.73 -25.40
N GLU A 81 32.60 -4.43 -25.55
CA GLU A 81 33.42 -3.37 -24.96
C GLU A 81 33.39 -3.42 -23.42
N LEU A 82 32.22 -3.51 -22.79
CA LEU A 82 32.07 -3.69 -21.33
C LEU A 82 32.87 -4.89 -20.82
N VAL A 83 32.73 -6.05 -21.47
CA VAL A 83 33.40 -7.30 -21.06
C VAL A 83 34.91 -7.23 -21.29
N ASN A 84 35.38 -6.51 -22.31
CA ASN A 84 36.81 -6.28 -22.52
C ASN A 84 37.38 -5.30 -21.49
N LEU A 85 36.68 -4.20 -21.17
CA LEU A 85 37.06 -3.27 -20.11
C LEU A 85 37.10 -3.95 -18.73
N GLN A 86 36.11 -4.81 -18.42
CA GLN A 86 36.09 -5.62 -17.19
C GLN A 86 37.34 -6.50 -17.06
N LYS A 87 37.74 -7.18 -18.14
CA LYS A 87 38.95 -8.02 -18.19
C LYS A 87 40.23 -7.19 -18.08
N LEU A 88 40.30 -6.04 -18.74
CA LEU A 88 41.48 -5.16 -18.73
C LEU A 88 41.70 -4.48 -17.37
N GLN A 89 40.63 -4.17 -16.65
CA GLN A 89 40.68 -3.51 -15.34
C GLN A 89 40.66 -4.51 -14.17
N ASP A 90 40.50 -5.80 -14.44
CA ASP A 90 40.47 -6.88 -13.43
C ASP A 90 39.37 -6.62 -12.39
N ILE A 91 38.14 -6.49 -12.88
CA ILE A 91 36.94 -6.19 -12.07
C ILE A 91 36.09 -7.46 -11.95
N GLU A 92 35.92 -8.00 -10.74
CA GLU A 92 35.24 -9.28 -10.50
C GLU A 92 33.79 -9.32 -11.03
N LYS A 93 33.07 -8.20 -10.95
CA LYS A 93 31.68 -8.06 -11.40
C LYS A 93 31.42 -6.65 -11.96
N LEU A 94 30.69 -6.57 -13.08
CA LEU A 94 30.10 -5.31 -13.54
C LEU A 94 28.98 -4.85 -12.59
N PRO A 95 28.67 -3.53 -12.53
CA PRO A 95 27.53 -3.03 -11.76
C PRO A 95 26.20 -3.60 -12.26
N HIS A 96 25.26 -3.83 -11.33
CA HIS A 96 23.93 -4.34 -11.61
C HIS A 96 22.87 -3.43 -10.96
N PRO A 97 21.85 -2.96 -11.71
CA PRO A 97 21.70 -3.08 -13.16
C PRO A 97 22.67 -2.16 -13.93
N LEU A 98 22.85 -2.42 -15.23
CA LEU A 98 23.54 -1.50 -16.12
C LEU A 98 22.62 -0.33 -16.51
N VAL A 99 22.92 0.86 -16.00
CA VAL A 99 22.24 2.12 -16.37
C VAL A 99 23.14 2.92 -17.29
N PHE A 100 22.59 3.39 -18.41
CA PHE A 100 23.26 4.28 -19.35
C PHE A 100 22.63 5.67 -19.32
N ARG A 101 23.43 6.69 -19.63
CA ARG A 101 22.96 8.03 -19.97
C ARG A 101 22.91 8.14 -21.49
N ILE A 102 21.76 8.53 -22.02
CA ILE A 102 21.62 8.90 -23.43
C ILE A 102 21.41 10.40 -23.52
N SER A 103 22.07 11.04 -24.48
CA SER A 103 21.94 12.48 -24.74
C SER A 103 21.75 12.77 -26.23
N THR A 104 20.77 13.65 -26.50
CA THR A 104 20.73 14.48 -27.69
C THR A 104 21.50 15.79 -27.41
N PRO A 105 21.74 16.66 -28.41
CA PRO A 105 22.33 17.98 -28.17
C PRO A 105 21.50 18.91 -27.27
N SER A 106 20.24 18.56 -26.98
CA SER A 106 19.29 19.38 -26.22
C SER A 106 18.90 18.77 -24.86
N ASN A 107 18.71 17.45 -24.81
CA ASN A 107 18.14 16.72 -23.66
C ASN A 107 19.00 15.51 -23.30
N ASN A 108 18.82 14.98 -22.10
CA ASN A 108 19.36 13.68 -21.69
C ASN A 108 18.36 12.90 -20.86
N ALA A 109 18.50 11.57 -20.89
CA ALA A 109 17.73 10.62 -20.11
C ALA A 109 18.67 9.54 -19.55
N TYR A 110 18.31 8.95 -18.41
CA TYR A 110 18.91 7.72 -17.91
C TYR A 110 18.00 6.55 -18.28
N VAL A 111 18.61 5.46 -18.74
CA VAL A 111 17.92 4.30 -19.34
C VAL A 111 18.58 3.00 -18.93
N GLY A 112 17.80 1.92 -18.94
CA GLY A 112 18.30 0.56 -18.72
C GLY A 112 18.46 -0.21 -20.02
N VAL A 113 19.20 -1.32 -19.98
CA VAL A 113 19.28 -2.25 -21.12
C VAL A 113 18.28 -3.39 -20.91
N LYS A 114 17.46 -3.68 -21.94
CA LYS A 114 16.61 -4.88 -21.99
C LYS A 114 17.42 -6.09 -22.48
N GLU A 115 18.11 -5.92 -23.60
CA GLU A 115 18.92 -6.93 -24.27
C GLU A 115 19.92 -6.26 -25.23
N PHE A 116 20.86 -7.04 -25.77
CA PHE A 116 21.82 -6.59 -26.79
C PHE A 116 21.57 -7.31 -28.12
N HIS A 117 21.75 -6.62 -29.25
CA HIS A 117 21.47 -7.13 -30.60
C HIS A 117 22.70 -7.26 -31.50
N ASP A 118 22.69 -8.25 -32.40
CA ASP A 118 23.73 -8.51 -33.43
C ASP A 118 23.28 -8.08 -34.84
N LEU A 119 22.25 -7.23 -34.96
CA LEU A 119 21.74 -6.75 -36.26
C LEU A 119 22.70 -5.80 -36.99
N ASP A 120 23.25 -4.84 -36.26
CA ASP A 120 24.22 -3.83 -36.71
C ASP A 120 25.06 -3.39 -35.50
N ASN A 121 26.22 -2.77 -35.74
CA ASN A 121 27.08 -2.21 -34.69
C ASN A 121 26.69 -0.77 -34.25
N ASP A 122 25.82 -0.11 -35.02
CA ASP A 122 25.59 1.34 -34.97
C ASP A 122 24.16 1.73 -34.57
N SER A 123 23.17 0.83 -34.65
CA SER A 123 21.77 1.16 -34.36
C SER A 123 21.47 1.12 -32.85
N VAL A 124 20.35 1.73 -32.46
CA VAL A 124 19.77 1.63 -31.10
C VAL A 124 18.26 1.73 -31.21
N PHE A 125 17.54 0.94 -30.42
CA PHE A 125 16.07 0.93 -30.40
C PHE A 125 15.58 1.52 -29.08
N LEU A 126 14.71 2.53 -29.17
CA LEU A 126 14.17 3.28 -28.03
C LEU A 126 12.67 3.02 -27.86
N THR A 127 12.21 3.15 -26.63
CA THR A 127 10.79 3.19 -26.26
C THR A 127 10.17 4.57 -26.54
N GLU A 128 8.85 4.66 -26.52
CA GLU A 128 8.13 5.92 -26.78
C GLU A 128 8.37 6.95 -25.66
N ASP A 129 8.42 6.51 -24.40
CA ASP A 129 8.75 7.37 -23.25
C ASP A 129 10.15 7.99 -23.38
N VAL A 130 11.16 7.21 -23.78
CA VAL A 130 12.54 7.69 -23.93
C VAL A 130 12.66 8.63 -25.13
N ARG A 131 11.97 8.33 -26.24
CA ARG A 131 11.81 9.26 -27.39
C ARG A 131 11.24 10.61 -26.95
N GLY A 132 10.22 10.58 -26.09
CA GLY A 132 9.61 11.75 -25.46
C GLY A 132 10.59 12.54 -24.57
N ARG A 133 11.26 11.88 -23.62
CA ARG A 133 12.24 12.53 -22.72
C ARG A 133 13.43 13.14 -23.47
N LEU A 134 13.86 12.54 -24.58
CA LEU A 134 14.91 13.08 -25.44
C LEU A 134 14.43 14.21 -26.38
N GLY A 135 13.11 14.40 -26.53
CA GLY A 135 12.51 15.47 -27.34
C GLY A 135 12.60 15.25 -28.85
N ILE A 136 12.57 14.00 -29.32
CA ILE A 136 12.73 13.64 -30.73
C ILE A 136 11.35 13.71 -31.44
N GLN A 137 11.16 14.71 -32.30
CA GLN A 137 9.84 15.11 -32.86
C GLN A 137 9.59 14.70 -34.33
N ASP A 138 10.22 13.60 -34.79
CA ASP A 138 9.90 12.74 -35.96
C ASP A 138 10.89 12.64 -37.14
N ALA A 139 10.74 11.52 -37.86
CA ALA A 139 11.16 11.20 -39.23
C ALA A 139 12.65 11.23 -39.62
N GLY A 140 13.56 11.74 -38.78
CA GLY A 140 15.00 11.77 -39.06
C GLY A 140 15.81 10.78 -38.23
N ALA A 141 16.68 10.00 -38.90
CA ALA A 141 17.70 9.19 -38.24
C ALA A 141 18.62 10.09 -37.38
N THR A 142 18.54 9.93 -36.07
CA THR A 142 19.12 10.83 -35.06
C THR A 142 20.36 10.20 -34.43
N ILE A 143 21.46 10.95 -34.36
CA ILE A 143 22.68 10.50 -33.67
C ILE A 143 22.56 10.80 -32.18
N LEU A 144 22.73 9.77 -31.36
CA LEU A 144 22.67 9.81 -29.91
C LEU A 144 24.05 9.50 -29.32
N SER A 145 24.48 10.22 -28.28
CA SER A 145 25.60 9.77 -27.46
C SER A 145 25.10 8.89 -26.33
N VAL A 146 25.76 7.75 -26.13
CA VAL A 146 25.45 6.74 -25.12
C VAL A 146 26.67 6.57 -24.21
N GLU A 147 26.47 6.77 -22.91
CA GLU A 147 27.53 6.79 -21.90
C GLU A 147 27.16 5.90 -20.70
N LEU A 148 28.12 5.19 -20.10
CA LEU A 148 27.84 4.36 -18.92
C LEU A 148 27.63 5.22 -17.66
N ALA A 149 26.45 5.15 -17.03
CA ALA A 149 26.09 6.02 -15.90
C ALA A 149 26.44 5.39 -14.54
N LEU A 150 27.74 5.28 -14.26
CA LEU A 150 28.27 4.68 -13.01
C LEU A 150 27.70 5.36 -11.75
N ASN A 151 27.51 6.68 -11.76
CA ASN A 151 26.98 7.49 -10.66
C ASN A 151 25.46 7.30 -10.40
N VAL A 152 24.88 6.20 -10.92
CA VAL A 152 23.46 5.82 -10.83
C VAL A 152 23.34 4.29 -10.77
N SER A 153 24.20 3.56 -11.49
CA SER A 153 24.26 2.08 -11.54
C SER A 153 25.18 1.42 -10.50
N GLY A 154 26.06 2.16 -9.84
CA GLY A 154 27.00 1.62 -8.86
C GLY A 154 26.41 1.44 -7.45
N ASP A 155 27.29 1.06 -6.51
CA ASP A 155 27.05 1.09 -5.07
C ASP A 155 27.01 2.53 -4.53
N ASP A 156 26.10 3.37 -5.04
CA ASP A 156 25.92 4.74 -4.57
C ASP A 156 25.70 4.76 -3.05
N VAL A 157 26.36 5.68 -2.33
CA VAL A 157 26.24 5.82 -0.86
C VAL A 157 24.93 6.54 -0.49
N VAL A 158 23.81 5.95 -0.93
CA VAL A 158 22.43 6.41 -0.78
C VAL A 158 21.66 5.30 -0.10
N GLU A 159 21.90 5.16 1.21
CA GLU A 159 21.29 4.14 2.08
C GLU A 159 19.75 4.17 2.08
N LYS A 160 19.15 5.30 1.70
CA LYS A 160 17.73 5.40 1.39
C LYS A 160 17.45 6.48 0.35
N ALA A 161 16.51 6.18 -0.55
CA ALA A 161 15.94 7.15 -1.49
C ALA A 161 14.43 7.27 -1.27
N MET A 162 13.90 8.48 -1.45
CA MET A 162 12.46 8.75 -1.36
C MET A 162 12.01 9.49 -2.62
N ILE A 163 11.08 8.90 -3.38
CA ILE A 163 10.58 9.46 -4.64
C ILE A 163 9.16 9.98 -4.40
N ILE A 164 8.95 11.28 -4.65
CA ILE A 164 7.60 11.87 -4.69
C ILE A 164 7.10 11.88 -6.14
N LEU A 165 5.96 11.23 -6.35
CA LEU A 165 5.22 11.20 -7.61
C LEU A 165 3.94 12.06 -7.51
N GLU A 166 3.51 12.64 -8.62
CA GLU A 166 2.33 13.50 -8.71
C GLU A 166 1.51 13.06 -9.95
N PRO A 167 0.31 12.48 -9.76
CA PRO A 167 -0.49 12.00 -10.89
C PRO A 167 -1.04 13.17 -11.69
N MET A 168 -0.99 13.06 -13.03
CA MET A 168 -1.44 14.14 -13.91
C MET A 168 -2.96 14.19 -14.06
N GLU A 169 -3.66 13.07 -13.84
CA GLU A 169 -5.11 12.97 -13.76
C GLU A 169 -5.58 12.20 -12.51
N LYS A 170 -6.89 12.13 -12.27
CA LYS A 170 -7.47 11.37 -11.15
C LYS A 170 -7.69 9.90 -11.51
N TYR A 171 -6.61 9.11 -11.43
CA TYR A 171 -6.66 7.67 -11.62
C TYR A 171 -7.20 6.94 -10.38
N GLN A 172 -8.07 5.94 -10.57
CA GLN A 172 -8.61 5.11 -9.50
C GLN A 172 -7.65 3.94 -9.19
N VAL A 173 -6.68 4.17 -8.32
CA VAL A 173 -5.72 3.15 -7.86
C VAL A 173 -5.86 2.97 -6.35
N ASN A 174 -6.36 1.79 -5.95
CA ASN A 174 -6.72 1.52 -4.54
C ASN A 174 -5.53 1.52 -3.58
N ASP A 175 -4.36 1.11 -4.05
CA ASP A 175 -3.10 1.18 -3.33
C ASP A 175 -1.97 1.57 -4.28
N TRP A 176 -1.71 2.88 -4.33
CA TRP A 176 -0.61 3.47 -5.09
C TRP A 176 0.76 2.91 -4.70
N LYS A 177 0.98 2.58 -3.41
CA LYS A 177 2.28 2.14 -2.93
C LYS A 177 2.59 0.73 -3.45
N THR A 178 1.70 -0.23 -3.21
CA THR A 178 1.87 -1.61 -3.71
C THR A 178 1.88 -1.67 -5.24
N PHE A 179 1.05 -0.84 -5.91
CA PHE A 179 1.09 -0.73 -7.38
C PHE A 179 2.46 -0.28 -7.88
N LEU A 180 3.04 0.77 -7.29
CA LEU A 180 4.33 1.30 -7.73
C LEU A 180 5.51 0.40 -7.34
N GLU A 181 5.57 -0.14 -6.12
CA GLU A 181 6.63 -1.09 -5.72
C GLU A 181 6.68 -2.30 -6.67
N SER A 182 5.51 -2.82 -7.05
CA SER A 182 5.39 -3.98 -7.94
C SER A 182 5.50 -3.67 -9.43
N THR A 183 5.49 -2.40 -9.86
CA THR A 183 5.48 -2.02 -11.30
C THR A 183 6.67 -1.14 -11.70
N LEU A 184 7.05 -0.17 -10.87
CA LEU A 184 8.13 0.80 -11.13
C LEU A 184 9.45 0.09 -11.45
N SER A 185 9.82 -0.93 -10.67
CA SER A 185 11.02 -1.76 -10.86
C SER A 185 10.96 -2.65 -12.12
N LYS A 186 9.76 -2.93 -12.63
CA LYS A 186 9.55 -3.73 -13.85
C LYS A 186 9.63 -2.89 -15.12
N SER A 187 9.00 -1.71 -15.16
CA SER A 187 9.04 -0.83 -16.34
C SER A 187 10.21 0.14 -16.34
N TYR A 188 10.74 0.56 -15.19
CA TYR A 188 11.79 1.58 -15.09
C TYR A 188 13.02 1.11 -14.28
N THR A 189 14.21 1.37 -14.81
CA THR A 189 15.50 1.12 -14.14
C THR A 189 16.03 2.36 -13.43
N ALA A 190 15.81 3.55 -14.00
CA ALA A 190 16.27 4.83 -13.48
C ALA A 190 15.16 5.90 -13.57
N VAL A 191 15.07 6.72 -12.54
CA VAL A 191 14.02 7.74 -12.37
C VAL A 191 14.66 9.08 -12.05
N THR A 192 14.37 10.11 -12.85
CA THR A 192 14.90 11.48 -12.68
C THR A 192 13.82 12.48 -12.28
N THR A 193 14.17 13.43 -11.42
CA THR A 193 13.31 14.54 -11.01
C THR A 193 12.90 15.37 -12.22
N GLY A 194 11.59 15.39 -12.52
CA GLY A 194 11.00 16.03 -13.69
C GLY A 194 10.51 15.06 -14.77
N ASP A 195 10.91 13.78 -14.72
CA ASP A 195 10.42 12.75 -15.67
C ASP A 195 8.91 12.57 -15.57
N ILE A 196 8.30 12.12 -16.67
CA ILE A 196 6.96 11.52 -16.69
C ILE A 196 7.16 10.01 -16.84
N LEU A 197 6.46 9.26 -16.00
CA LEU A 197 6.40 7.80 -15.97
C LEU A 197 4.99 7.38 -16.38
N THR A 198 4.87 6.59 -17.43
CA THR A 198 3.59 6.10 -17.96
C THR A 198 3.42 4.63 -17.59
N PHE A 199 2.25 4.27 -17.06
CA PHE A 199 1.94 2.91 -16.63
C PHE A 199 0.63 2.42 -17.24
N ASN A 200 0.61 1.18 -17.72
CA ASN A 200 -0.60 0.55 -18.24
C ASN A 200 -1.42 -0.07 -17.09
N ILE A 201 -2.56 0.54 -16.76
CA ILE A 201 -3.52 0.04 -15.76
C ILE A 201 -4.74 -0.53 -16.51
N GLU A 202 -4.75 -1.85 -16.69
CA GLU A 202 -5.71 -2.64 -17.50
C GLU A 202 -5.82 -2.21 -18.97
N LYS A 203 -6.51 -1.08 -19.22
CA LYS A 203 -6.85 -0.50 -20.53
C LYS A 203 -6.63 1.02 -20.57
N PHE A 204 -6.06 1.61 -19.52
CA PHE A 204 -5.78 3.04 -19.40
C PHE A 204 -4.29 3.28 -19.21
N GLU A 205 -3.76 4.30 -19.90
CA GLU A 205 -2.40 4.80 -19.72
C GLU A 205 -2.43 5.83 -18.57
N CYS A 206 -1.59 5.64 -17.56
CA CYS A 206 -1.54 6.43 -16.33
C CYS A 206 -0.23 7.23 -16.26
N GLU A 207 -0.30 8.55 -16.33
CA GLU A 207 0.87 9.44 -16.30
C GLU A 207 1.15 9.96 -14.89
N LEU A 208 2.31 9.58 -14.34
CA LEU A 208 2.82 10.05 -13.05
C LEU A 208 4.07 10.89 -13.25
N LYS A 209 4.05 12.12 -12.76
CA LYS A 209 5.19 13.03 -12.84
C LYS A 209 6.09 12.90 -11.61
N VAL A 210 7.40 12.76 -11.82
CA VAL A 210 8.39 12.73 -10.74
C VAL A 210 8.61 14.14 -10.20
N ARG A 211 7.92 14.49 -9.11
CA ARG A 211 7.97 15.82 -8.51
C ARG A 211 9.31 16.10 -7.84
N SER A 212 9.86 15.13 -7.11
CA SER A 212 11.19 15.22 -6.49
C SER A 212 11.74 13.86 -6.06
N VAL A 213 12.99 13.58 -6.42
CA VAL A 213 13.77 12.51 -5.79
C VAL A 213 14.57 13.11 -4.63
N LYS A 214 14.34 12.62 -3.40
CA LYS A 214 15.13 12.94 -2.20
C LYS A 214 16.17 11.82 -1.99
N THR A 215 17.45 12.14 -2.09
CA THR A 215 18.57 11.24 -1.74
C THR A 215 19.47 11.91 -0.71
N SER A 216 20.22 11.12 0.07
CA SER A 216 21.26 11.61 1.01
C SER A 216 22.24 12.58 0.37
N ASN A 217 22.58 12.35 -0.91
CA ASN A 217 23.60 13.09 -1.66
C ASN A 217 23.00 14.16 -2.60
N HIS A 218 21.71 14.49 -2.47
CA HIS A 218 20.98 15.46 -3.32
C HIS A 218 21.05 15.19 -4.84
N VAL A 219 21.28 13.94 -5.24
CA VAL A 219 21.26 13.49 -6.65
C VAL A 219 19.82 13.51 -7.15
N ARG A 220 19.61 14.08 -8.34
CA ARG A 220 18.27 14.25 -8.97
C ARG A 220 17.73 12.99 -9.65
N SER A 221 18.59 12.00 -9.87
CA SER A 221 18.32 10.72 -10.53
C SER A 221 18.68 9.58 -9.59
N VAL A 222 17.94 8.47 -9.63
CA VAL A 222 18.21 7.28 -8.82
C VAL A 222 17.86 6.02 -9.59
N CYS A 223 18.62 4.94 -9.39
CA CYS A 223 18.24 3.61 -9.85
C CYS A 223 17.18 2.99 -8.93
N VAL A 224 16.22 2.26 -9.50
CA VAL A 224 15.08 1.65 -8.78
C VAL A 224 15.28 0.17 -8.49
N ILE A 225 16.05 -0.54 -9.31
CA ILE A 225 16.24 -1.99 -9.18
C ILE A 225 17.16 -2.29 -7.98
N ASP A 226 16.83 -3.37 -7.25
CA ASP A 226 17.57 -3.89 -6.09
C ASP A 226 17.79 -2.89 -4.93
N ARG A 227 17.06 -1.77 -4.86
CA ARG A 227 17.14 -0.75 -3.80
C ARG A 227 15.82 -0.61 -3.02
N ASP A 228 15.93 -0.35 -1.71
CA ASP A 228 14.79 -0.01 -0.83
C ASP A 228 14.43 1.48 -0.97
N ILE A 229 13.18 1.78 -1.31
CA ILE A 229 12.74 3.11 -1.77
C ILE A 229 11.41 3.48 -1.13
N ASP A 230 11.36 4.63 -0.44
CA ASP A 230 10.11 5.23 0.01
C ASP A 230 9.39 5.88 -1.18
N LEU A 231 8.19 5.41 -1.50
CA LEU A 231 7.34 6.01 -2.54
C LEU A 231 6.21 6.82 -1.89
N GLU A 232 6.18 8.13 -2.14
CA GLU A 232 5.14 9.06 -1.70
C GLU A 232 4.35 9.59 -2.91
N ILE A 233 3.02 9.67 -2.81
CA ILE A 233 2.20 10.40 -3.81
C ILE A 233 1.76 11.75 -3.27
N TYR A 234 2.02 12.81 -4.05
CA TYR A 234 1.53 14.16 -3.80
C TYR A 234 0.21 14.38 -4.54
N GLY A 235 -0.90 14.31 -3.82
CA GLY A 235 -2.24 14.61 -4.35
C GLY A 235 -3.36 14.14 -3.43
N ASP A 236 -3.29 12.88 -3.01
CA ASP A 236 -4.30 12.25 -2.17
C ASP A 236 -4.10 12.55 -0.67
N ASN A 237 -4.52 13.75 -0.26
CA ASN A 237 -4.77 14.11 1.14
C ASN A 237 -6.30 14.26 1.37
N ALA A 238 -7.05 13.17 1.15
CA ALA A 238 -8.51 13.17 1.36
C ALA A 238 -9.10 11.78 1.70
N VAL A 239 -9.13 11.47 3.01
CA VAL A 239 -10.02 10.50 3.70
C VAL A 239 -9.70 9.00 3.51
N ASP A 240 -9.64 8.29 4.65
CA ASP A 240 -9.71 6.83 4.71
C ASP A 240 -11.07 6.32 4.17
N VAL A 241 -11.07 5.81 2.94
CA VAL A 241 -12.21 5.07 2.38
C VAL A 241 -11.94 3.57 2.59
N PRO A 242 -12.83 2.82 3.27
CA PRO A 242 -12.54 1.44 3.64
C PRO A 242 -12.47 0.49 2.45
N ILE A 243 -11.55 -0.47 2.53
CA ILE A 243 -11.31 -1.48 1.49
C ILE A 243 -12.52 -2.40 1.33
N ASN A 244 -13.24 -2.25 0.22
CA ASN A 244 -13.57 -3.37 -0.67
C ASN A 244 -14.18 -2.87 -1.97
N GLY A 245 -13.89 -3.55 -3.08
CA GLY A 245 -14.53 -3.34 -4.39
C GLY A 245 -15.97 -3.82 -4.46
N ILE A 246 -16.74 -3.66 -3.39
CA ILE A 246 -18.15 -3.98 -3.30
C ILE A 246 -18.92 -2.76 -3.80
N GLN A 247 -19.13 -2.69 -5.11
CA GLN A 247 -20.08 -1.74 -5.67
C GLN A 247 -21.49 -2.22 -5.32
N GLU A 248 -22.18 -1.49 -4.45
CA GLU A 248 -23.61 -1.72 -4.19
C GLU A 248 -24.41 -1.13 -5.36
N CYS A 249 -24.99 -1.99 -6.19
CA CYS A 249 -25.86 -1.56 -7.26
C CYS A 249 -27.31 -1.51 -6.76
N GLU A 250 -27.80 -0.31 -6.49
CA GLU A 250 -29.22 -0.01 -6.21
C GLU A 250 -30.02 0.24 -7.51
N GLU A 251 -29.35 0.31 -8.66
CA GLU A 251 -29.97 0.60 -9.95
C GLU A 251 -30.59 -0.66 -10.58
N ALA A 252 -31.72 -0.49 -11.27
CA ALA A 252 -32.49 -1.61 -11.84
C ALA A 252 -31.84 -2.28 -13.06
N SER A 253 -30.74 -1.73 -13.59
CA SER A 253 -29.91 -2.37 -14.62
C SER A 253 -28.48 -1.83 -14.58
N GLY A 254 -27.52 -2.61 -15.10
CA GLY A 254 -26.10 -2.24 -15.07
C GLY A 254 -25.23 -3.14 -15.95
N GLU A 255 -23.93 -2.85 -16.00
CA GLU A 255 -22.92 -3.61 -16.76
C GLU A 255 -21.75 -3.97 -15.85
N ILE A 256 -21.60 -5.27 -15.57
CA ILE A 256 -20.46 -5.84 -14.81
C ILE A 256 -19.39 -6.22 -15.82
N ARG A 257 -18.17 -5.71 -15.67
CA ARG A 257 -17.04 -6.10 -16.52
C ARG A 257 -16.53 -7.48 -16.12
N LYS A 258 -15.97 -8.21 -17.09
CA LYS A 258 -15.35 -9.52 -16.86
C LYS A 258 -14.37 -9.47 -15.69
N GLY A 259 -14.57 -10.35 -14.70
CA GLY A 259 -13.70 -10.48 -13.52
C GLY A 259 -14.06 -9.55 -12.35
N MET A 260 -15.06 -8.68 -12.47
CA MET A 260 -15.55 -7.88 -11.34
C MET A 260 -16.60 -8.62 -10.51
N THR A 261 -16.63 -8.32 -9.21
CA THR A 261 -17.63 -8.80 -8.25
C THR A 261 -18.46 -7.61 -7.76
N VAL A 262 -19.78 -7.65 -7.98
CA VAL A 262 -20.72 -6.55 -7.65
C VAL A 262 -21.76 -7.05 -6.64
N LYS A 263 -22.13 -6.23 -5.65
CA LYS A 263 -23.19 -6.57 -4.70
C LYS A 263 -24.51 -5.99 -5.16
N ILE A 264 -25.53 -6.84 -5.30
CA ILE A 264 -26.81 -6.47 -5.86
C ILE A 264 -27.90 -6.73 -4.83
N ASN A 265 -28.60 -5.67 -4.43
CA ASN A 265 -29.69 -5.71 -3.46
C ASN A 265 -31.03 -5.96 -4.17
N ILE A 266 -31.19 -7.20 -4.66
CA ILE A 266 -32.42 -7.64 -5.35
C ILE A 266 -33.59 -7.66 -4.34
N PRO A 267 -34.67 -6.87 -4.55
CA PRO A 267 -35.80 -6.85 -3.62
C PRO A 267 -36.58 -8.17 -3.63
N GLU A 268 -37.34 -8.43 -2.56
CA GLU A 268 -38.16 -9.65 -2.50
C GLU A 268 -39.15 -9.71 -3.69
N ASN A 269 -39.16 -10.86 -4.36
CA ASN A 269 -39.89 -11.13 -5.61
C ASN A 269 -39.31 -10.48 -6.89
N HIS A 270 -38.06 -10.03 -6.91
CA HIS A 270 -37.38 -9.62 -8.15
C HIS A 270 -36.47 -10.75 -8.70
N VAL A 271 -35.97 -10.55 -9.93
CA VAL A 271 -35.13 -11.47 -10.69
C VAL A 271 -34.04 -10.70 -11.42
N LEU A 272 -32.81 -11.20 -11.37
CA LEU A 272 -31.75 -10.77 -12.27
C LEU A 272 -31.78 -11.58 -13.58
N LYS A 273 -31.81 -10.88 -14.71
CA LYS A 273 -31.49 -11.41 -16.05
C LYS A 273 -30.13 -10.89 -16.47
N SER A 274 -29.43 -11.62 -17.34
CA SER A 274 -28.18 -11.19 -17.97
C SER A 274 -28.12 -11.57 -19.45
N ASP A 275 -27.16 -11.00 -20.18
CA ASP A 275 -26.81 -11.40 -21.55
C ASP A 275 -25.70 -12.47 -21.64
N GLY A 276 -24.90 -12.64 -20.58
CA GLY A 276 -23.87 -13.68 -20.43
C GLY A 276 -23.99 -14.51 -19.15
N ASP A 277 -23.02 -15.41 -18.93
CA ASP A 277 -22.95 -16.25 -17.73
C ASP A 277 -22.32 -15.50 -16.54
N TYR A 278 -22.85 -15.78 -15.34
CA TYR A 278 -22.42 -15.20 -14.07
C TYR A 278 -22.52 -16.23 -12.94
N ALA A 279 -21.85 -15.96 -11.82
CA ALA A 279 -21.99 -16.71 -10.58
C ALA A 279 -22.54 -15.83 -9.46
N ILE A 280 -23.18 -16.44 -8.46
CA ILE A 280 -23.79 -15.76 -7.31
C ILE A 280 -23.28 -16.40 -6.01
N SER A 281 -23.02 -15.60 -4.98
CA SER A 281 -22.72 -16.09 -3.63
C SER A 281 -23.26 -15.18 -2.53
N ASN A 282 -23.29 -15.73 -1.31
CA ASN A 282 -23.51 -15.00 -0.06
C ASN A 282 -22.24 -14.31 0.47
N ASP A 283 -21.06 -14.72 -0.02
CA ASP A 283 -19.75 -14.25 0.43
C ASP A 283 -19.08 -13.36 -0.64
N GLN A 284 -18.29 -12.39 -0.21
CA GLN A 284 -17.64 -11.38 -1.06
C GLN A 284 -16.50 -11.94 -1.93
N PHE A 285 -15.97 -13.13 -1.57
CA PHE A 285 -14.84 -13.77 -2.23
C PHE A 285 -15.24 -14.67 -3.42
N VAL A 286 -16.18 -14.21 -4.26
CA VAL A 286 -16.58 -14.89 -5.49
C VAL A 286 -15.50 -14.71 -6.55
N SER A 287 -15.03 -15.81 -7.15
CA SER A 287 -13.93 -15.81 -8.12
C SER A 287 -13.96 -17.08 -8.98
N GLY A 288 -13.18 -17.09 -10.07
CA GLY A 288 -13.07 -18.18 -11.06
C GLY A 288 -12.95 -19.62 -10.54
N ASP A 289 -12.55 -19.81 -9.29
CA ASP A 289 -12.27 -21.11 -8.67
C ASP A 289 -13.19 -21.47 -7.49
N ARG A 290 -14.23 -20.67 -7.21
CA ARG A 290 -15.18 -20.87 -6.09
C ARG A 290 -16.62 -20.47 -6.45
N PHE A 291 -17.47 -21.46 -6.74
CA PHE A 291 -18.86 -21.23 -7.17
C PHE A 291 -19.89 -22.21 -6.61
N GLU A 292 -21.03 -21.67 -6.20
CA GLU A 292 -22.34 -22.34 -6.32
C GLU A 292 -22.95 -21.98 -7.70
N PHE A 293 -23.77 -22.87 -8.27
CA PHE A 293 -24.16 -22.81 -9.69
C PHE A 293 -25.26 -21.77 -10.00
N ALA A 294 -25.10 -21.05 -11.11
CA ALA A 294 -26.11 -20.13 -11.66
C ALA A 294 -26.18 -20.12 -13.21
N THR A 295 -26.02 -21.29 -13.86
CA THR A 295 -26.25 -21.41 -15.32
C THR A 295 -27.73 -21.31 -15.69
N VAL A 296 -27.98 -20.90 -16.95
CA VAL A 296 -29.28 -20.85 -17.67
C VAL A 296 -30.05 -19.53 -17.55
N ASN A 297 -30.58 -19.09 -18.70
CA ASN A 297 -31.30 -17.84 -18.95
C ASN A 297 -32.68 -17.72 -18.26
N GLU A 298 -32.99 -18.56 -17.26
CA GLU A 298 -34.25 -18.54 -16.51
C GLU A 298 -34.04 -17.86 -15.15
N GLY A 299 -33.89 -16.53 -15.21
CA GLY A 299 -33.40 -15.67 -14.11
C GLY A 299 -33.91 -16.04 -12.70
N ILE A 300 -32.96 -16.19 -11.79
CA ILE A 300 -33.13 -16.85 -10.49
C ILE A 300 -33.87 -15.92 -9.50
N LYS A 301 -34.66 -16.50 -8.57
CA LYS A 301 -35.14 -15.77 -7.39
C LYS A 301 -33.99 -15.62 -6.40
N VAL A 302 -33.47 -14.42 -6.26
CA VAL A 302 -32.32 -14.09 -5.42
C VAL A 302 -32.77 -13.13 -4.32
N GLY A 303 -32.47 -13.43 -3.06
CA GLY A 303 -32.77 -12.54 -1.94
C GLY A 303 -31.77 -11.37 -1.83
N GLN A 304 -32.03 -10.42 -0.93
CA GLN A 304 -31.19 -9.24 -0.73
C GLN A 304 -29.72 -9.60 -0.37
N GLY A 305 -28.79 -8.69 -0.72
CA GLY A 305 -27.39 -8.72 -0.29
C GLY A 305 -26.54 -9.87 -0.85
N LYS A 306 -26.57 -10.13 -2.15
CA LYS A 306 -25.72 -11.14 -2.81
C LYS A 306 -24.63 -10.53 -3.67
N TYR A 307 -23.53 -11.26 -3.81
CA TYR A 307 -22.40 -10.91 -4.67
C TYR A 307 -22.50 -11.68 -5.99
N VAL A 308 -22.32 -10.96 -7.10
CA VAL A 308 -22.36 -11.48 -8.47
C VAL A 308 -21.01 -11.29 -9.15
N TYR A 309 -20.47 -12.36 -9.73
CA TYR A 309 -19.20 -12.36 -10.47
C TYR A 309 -19.45 -12.68 -11.94
N ALA A 310 -18.86 -11.90 -12.85
CA ALA A 310 -19.09 -12.01 -14.29
C ALA A 310 -17.92 -12.69 -15.04
N PHE A 311 -18.22 -13.74 -15.81
CA PHE A 311 -17.22 -14.49 -16.60
C PHE A 311 -16.87 -13.83 -17.95
N THR A 312 -17.80 -13.02 -18.45
CA THR A 312 -17.65 -12.12 -19.60
C THR A 312 -18.01 -10.70 -19.15
N ASP A 313 -17.87 -9.71 -20.03
CA ASP A 313 -18.61 -8.46 -19.83
C ASP A 313 -20.12 -8.82 -19.88
N LEU A 314 -20.89 -8.30 -18.92
CA LEU A 314 -22.21 -8.83 -18.56
C LEU A 314 -23.18 -7.70 -18.22
N LYS A 315 -24.19 -7.51 -19.06
CA LYS A 315 -25.29 -6.57 -18.82
C LYS A 315 -26.39 -7.30 -18.08
N PHE A 316 -26.86 -6.70 -16.99
CA PHE A 316 -27.92 -7.26 -16.17
C PHE A 316 -29.10 -6.29 -16.01
N GLU A 317 -30.29 -6.86 -15.86
CA GLU A 317 -31.52 -6.15 -15.55
C GLU A 317 -32.23 -6.85 -14.38
N ILE A 318 -32.63 -6.07 -13.37
CA ILE A 318 -33.41 -6.51 -12.22
C ILE A 318 -34.88 -6.26 -12.54
N CYS A 319 -35.63 -7.32 -12.82
CA CYS A 319 -37.06 -7.25 -13.14
C CYS A 319 -37.92 -7.73 -11.96
N ASP A 320 -39.03 -7.05 -11.69
CA ASP A 320 -40.13 -7.56 -10.88
C ASP A 320 -40.60 -8.94 -11.42
N ARG A 321 -40.59 -9.98 -10.58
CA ARG A 321 -40.99 -11.35 -10.98
C ARG A 321 -42.48 -11.59 -10.73
N TYR A 322 -43.30 -10.87 -11.48
CA TYR A 322 -44.53 -11.33 -12.15
C TYR A 322 -44.96 -10.17 -13.07
N GLU A 323 -45.29 -10.40 -14.34
CA GLU A 323 -46.30 -11.38 -14.76
C GLU A 323 -45.79 -12.55 -15.62
N LYS A 324 -46.72 -13.47 -15.90
CA LYS A 324 -46.73 -14.28 -17.13
C LYS A 324 -46.61 -13.36 -18.36
N PRO A 325 -46.08 -13.84 -19.50
CA PRO A 325 -45.98 -13.04 -20.71
C PRO A 325 -47.33 -12.89 -21.45
N GLU A 326 -48.29 -12.14 -20.91
CA GLU A 326 -49.64 -11.95 -21.52
C GLU A 326 -50.06 -10.49 -21.80
N GLY A 327 -49.08 -9.58 -21.93
CA GLY A 327 -49.12 -8.57 -22.98
C GLY A 327 -48.51 -9.17 -24.26
N VAL A 328 -49.17 -9.29 -25.41
CA VAL A 328 -50.40 -8.65 -25.89
C VAL A 328 -50.31 -7.13 -25.81
N ILE A 329 -49.42 -6.57 -26.65
CA ILE A 329 -49.71 -5.26 -27.25
C ILE A 329 -51.12 -5.42 -27.88
N PRO A 330 -52.12 -4.56 -27.56
CA PRO A 330 -53.54 -4.84 -27.88
C PRO A 330 -53.77 -5.24 -29.33
N GLY A 331 -54.05 -6.53 -29.54
CA GLY A 331 -53.98 -7.17 -30.85
C GLY A 331 -52.54 -7.43 -31.30
N THR A 332 -51.86 -8.42 -30.71
CA THR A 332 -50.62 -9.05 -31.19
C THR A 332 -50.63 -10.54 -30.84
N VAL A 333 -49.93 -11.35 -31.63
CA VAL A 333 -49.89 -12.81 -31.49
C VAL A 333 -48.44 -13.29 -31.52
N LYS A 334 -48.07 -14.23 -30.65
CA LYS A 334 -46.73 -14.83 -30.64
C LYS A 334 -46.57 -15.84 -31.79
N CYS A 335 -45.38 -15.90 -32.37
CA CYS A 335 -45.02 -16.92 -33.34
C CYS A 335 -44.82 -18.28 -32.66
N GLU A 336 -45.58 -19.28 -33.07
CA GLU A 336 -45.42 -20.64 -32.55
C GLU A 336 -44.02 -21.22 -32.87
N ASN A 337 -43.39 -20.81 -33.99
CA ASN A 337 -42.06 -21.30 -34.39
C ASN A 337 -40.86 -20.47 -33.88
N CYS A 338 -41.02 -19.23 -33.39
CA CYS A 338 -39.87 -18.46 -32.86
C CYS A 338 -40.11 -17.66 -31.57
N GLY A 339 -41.28 -17.78 -30.94
CA GLY A 339 -41.60 -17.11 -29.67
C GLY A 339 -41.80 -15.59 -29.74
N LYS A 340 -41.28 -14.92 -30.78
CA LYS A 340 -41.41 -13.46 -30.96
C LYS A 340 -42.86 -13.03 -31.14
N ALA A 341 -43.21 -11.86 -30.60
CA ALA A 341 -44.50 -11.22 -30.82
C ALA A 341 -44.60 -10.62 -32.23
N ILE A 342 -45.78 -10.73 -32.84
CA ILE A 342 -46.10 -10.29 -34.21
C ILE A 342 -47.45 -9.53 -34.20
N SER A 343 -47.69 -8.60 -35.11
CA SER A 343 -49.04 -8.05 -35.30
C SER A 343 -49.98 -9.06 -35.98
N PRO A 344 -51.31 -9.04 -35.76
CA PRO A 344 -52.22 -10.09 -36.22
C PRO A 344 -52.27 -10.09 -37.76
N SER A 345 -52.31 -8.90 -38.35
CA SER A 345 -52.23 -8.62 -39.78
C SER A 345 -50.93 -9.11 -40.44
N SER A 346 -49.87 -9.37 -39.65
CA SER A 346 -48.63 -9.96 -40.15
C SER A 346 -48.33 -11.37 -39.61
N LYS A 347 -49.18 -11.95 -38.74
CA LYS A 347 -49.00 -13.30 -38.16
C LYS A 347 -48.71 -14.33 -39.26
N VAL A 348 -49.62 -14.44 -40.23
CA VAL A 348 -49.54 -15.42 -41.33
C VAL A 348 -48.26 -15.24 -42.16
N MET A 349 -47.88 -13.99 -42.47
CA MET A 349 -46.65 -13.70 -43.23
C MET A 349 -45.39 -14.05 -42.43
N HIS A 350 -45.33 -13.65 -41.15
CA HIS A 350 -44.19 -13.94 -40.29
C HIS A 350 -44.06 -15.43 -40.04
N GLU A 351 -45.14 -16.15 -39.72
CA GLU A 351 -45.11 -17.59 -39.49
C GLU A 351 -44.73 -18.37 -40.74
N THR A 352 -45.31 -18.00 -41.90
CA THR A 352 -44.93 -18.60 -43.18
C THR A 352 -43.46 -18.33 -43.52
N PHE A 353 -42.94 -17.13 -43.24
CA PHE A 353 -41.52 -16.82 -43.41
C PHE A 353 -40.63 -17.55 -42.40
N CYS A 354 -41.07 -17.66 -41.16
CA CYS A 354 -40.36 -18.26 -40.04
C CYS A 354 -40.28 -19.78 -40.16
N LEU A 355 -41.37 -20.47 -40.53
CA LEU A 355 -41.36 -21.91 -40.80
C LEU A 355 -40.51 -22.29 -42.02
N ARG A 356 -40.33 -21.37 -42.98
CA ARG A 356 -39.44 -21.58 -44.15
C ARG A 356 -37.97 -21.26 -43.88
N ASN A 357 -37.67 -20.36 -42.94
CA ASN A 357 -36.31 -19.84 -42.73
C ASN A 357 -35.71 -20.09 -41.35
N ASN A 358 -36.46 -20.59 -40.36
CA ASN A 358 -35.99 -20.86 -39.01
C ASN A 358 -36.36 -22.27 -38.54
N ILE A 359 -35.39 -22.98 -37.96
CA ILE A 359 -35.54 -24.33 -37.40
C ILE A 359 -35.31 -24.25 -35.89
N LYS A 360 -36.15 -24.92 -35.09
CA LYS A 360 -35.91 -25.12 -33.65
C LYS A 360 -35.01 -26.32 -33.40
N CYS A 361 -34.07 -26.18 -32.46
CA CYS A 361 -33.46 -27.34 -31.83
C CYS A 361 -34.49 -28.08 -30.95
N ALA A 362 -34.59 -29.40 -31.12
CA ALA A 362 -35.52 -30.24 -30.38
C ALA A 362 -35.13 -30.49 -28.90
N GLN A 363 -33.87 -30.24 -28.52
CA GLN A 363 -33.36 -30.49 -27.17
C GLN A 363 -33.30 -29.24 -26.29
N CYS A 364 -32.90 -28.08 -26.85
CA CYS A 364 -32.79 -26.81 -26.09
C CYS A 364 -33.79 -25.71 -26.51
N GLY A 365 -34.63 -25.93 -27.52
CA GLY A 365 -35.64 -24.96 -27.97
C GLY A 365 -35.12 -23.71 -28.72
N LYS A 366 -33.80 -23.46 -28.77
CA LYS A 366 -33.19 -22.36 -29.55
C LYS A 366 -33.61 -22.41 -31.02
N THR A 367 -33.73 -21.24 -31.66
CA THR A 367 -34.16 -21.10 -33.06
C THR A 367 -33.00 -20.61 -33.95
N PHE A 368 -32.63 -21.40 -34.95
CA PHE A 368 -31.53 -21.11 -35.88
C PHE A 368 -32.03 -20.81 -37.29
N ARG A 369 -31.27 -20.07 -38.10
CA ARG A 369 -31.65 -19.70 -39.47
C ARG A 369 -31.25 -20.80 -40.47
N LYS A 370 -32.24 -21.33 -41.21
CA LYS A 370 -32.18 -22.35 -42.27
C LYS A 370 -31.64 -23.73 -41.88
N ALA A 371 -30.66 -23.81 -41.00
CA ALA A 371 -30.11 -25.05 -40.44
C ALA A 371 -29.77 -24.83 -38.96
N ILE A 372 -29.71 -25.92 -38.20
CA ILE A 372 -29.00 -25.94 -36.91
C ILE A 372 -27.50 -26.09 -37.26
N PRO A 373 -26.58 -25.27 -36.71
CA PRO A 373 -25.15 -25.43 -36.99
C PRO A 373 -24.60 -26.75 -36.45
N ASP A 374 -23.71 -27.42 -37.18
CA ASP A 374 -23.07 -28.68 -36.72
C ASP A 374 -22.18 -28.49 -35.47
N LYS A 375 -21.85 -27.23 -35.13
CA LYS A 375 -21.16 -26.85 -33.90
C LYS A 375 -22.08 -26.80 -32.67
N HIS A 376 -23.41 -26.79 -32.86
CA HIS A 376 -24.38 -26.78 -31.77
C HIS A 376 -24.36 -28.13 -31.04
N TRP A 377 -24.25 -28.10 -29.72
CA TRP A 377 -24.05 -29.31 -28.92
C TRP A 377 -24.89 -29.32 -27.64
N HIS A 378 -25.12 -30.54 -27.15
CA HIS A 378 -25.80 -30.84 -25.89
C HIS A 378 -25.02 -31.91 -25.14
N CYS A 379 -24.80 -31.70 -23.84
CA CYS A 379 -24.22 -32.70 -22.96
C CYS A 379 -24.67 -32.45 -21.51
N CYS A 380 -24.93 -33.52 -20.76
CA CYS A 380 -25.61 -33.49 -19.46
C CYS A 380 -26.91 -32.65 -19.50
N SER A 381 -26.92 -31.49 -18.83
CA SER A 381 -28.04 -30.53 -18.81
C SER A 381 -27.69 -29.19 -19.48
N THR A 382 -26.56 -29.14 -20.19
CA THR A 382 -25.96 -27.92 -20.76
C THR A 382 -25.91 -27.97 -22.28
N PHE A 383 -25.88 -26.80 -22.91
CA PHE A 383 -25.83 -26.64 -24.36
C PHE A 383 -24.94 -25.47 -24.76
N GLY A 384 -24.33 -25.55 -25.94
CA GLY A 384 -23.53 -24.47 -26.50
C GLY A 384 -23.59 -24.47 -28.03
N ASP A 385 -23.06 -23.41 -28.64
CA ASP A 385 -23.14 -23.18 -30.10
C ASP A 385 -21.75 -23.29 -30.78
N ASP A 386 -20.66 -23.36 -30.01
CA ASP A 386 -19.27 -23.40 -30.49
C ASP A 386 -18.54 -24.69 -30.09
N ALA A 387 -17.69 -25.20 -31.00
CA ALA A 387 -16.94 -26.43 -30.81
C ALA A 387 -15.94 -26.36 -29.63
N GLU A 388 -15.29 -25.21 -29.43
CA GLU A 388 -14.36 -24.98 -28.31
C GLU A 388 -15.08 -25.05 -26.96
N SER A 389 -16.31 -24.52 -26.87
CA SER A 389 -17.14 -24.62 -25.66
C SER A 389 -17.55 -26.06 -25.34
N LYS A 390 -17.66 -26.92 -26.36
CA LYS A 390 -17.88 -28.36 -26.18
C LYS A 390 -16.63 -29.05 -25.64
N GLU A 391 -15.47 -28.80 -26.26
CA GLU A 391 -14.21 -29.42 -25.81
C GLU A 391 -13.91 -29.02 -24.36
N LEU A 392 -14.18 -27.77 -23.98
CA LEU A 392 -14.07 -27.30 -22.60
C LEU A 392 -15.05 -28.04 -21.66
N HIS A 393 -16.32 -28.22 -22.06
CA HIS A 393 -17.28 -29.02 -21.28
C HIS A 393 -16.80 -30.47 -21.10
N ASP A 394 -16.38 -31.13 -22.17
CA ASP A 394 -15.92 -32.52 -22.14
C ASP A 394 -14.67 -32.67 -21.23
N ARG A 395 -13.72 -31.71 -21.31
CA ARG A 395 -12.51 -31.67 -20.47
C ARG A 395 -12.77 -31.39 -18.98
N TYR A 396 -13.79 -30.59 -18.64
CA TYR A 396 -14.08 -30.25 -17.24
C TYR A 396 -15.09 -31.18 -16.56
N MET A 397 -16.07 -31.70 -17.30
CA MET A 397 -17.21 -32.47 -16.76
C MET A 397 -17.12 -33.99 -17.01
N HIS A 398 -16.30 -34.45 -17.96
CA HIS A 398 -16.24 -35.88 -18.33
C HIS A 398 -14.83 -36.48 -18.24
N GLU A 399 -13.77 -35.72 -18.53
CA GLU A 399 -12.40 -36.13 -18.22
C GLU A 399 -12.26 -36.39 -16.71
N ARG A 400 -11.56 -37.48 -16.37
CA ARG A 400 -11.32 -37.89 -14.98
C ARG A 400 -9.88 -37.67 -14.60
N GLN A 401 -9.68 -37.06 -13.43
CA GLN A 401 -8.37 -36.80 -12.85
C GLN A 401 -8.29 -37.34 -11.42
N THR A 402 -7.06 -37.46 -10.93
CA THR A 402 -6.72 -38.04 -9.63
C THR A 402 -5.88 -37.04 -8.85
N CYS A 403 -6.36 -36.61 -7.69
CA CYS A 403 -5.57 -35.76 -6.79
C CYS A 403 -4.51 -36.60 -6.06
N GLU A 404 -3.40 -35.98 -5.66
CA GLU A 404 -2.26 -36.63 -5.00
C GLU A 404 -2.60 -37.26 -3.65
N CYS A 405 -3.70 -36.83 -3.02
CA CYS A 405 -4.29 -37.45 -1.83
C CYS A 405 -5.07 -38.76 -2.10
N GLY A 406 -5.24 -39.15 -3.37
CA GLY A 406 -6.05 -40.30 -3.79
C GLY A 406 -7.53 -40.00 -4.09
N TYR A 407 -7.98 -38.74 -4.02
CA TYR A 407 -9.32 -38.36 -4.46
C TYR A 407 -9.45 -38.44 -5.99
N ASN A 408 -10.39 -39.24 -6.47
CA ASN A 408 -10.61 -39.50 -7.89
C ASN A 408 -11.99 -38.97 -8.32
N GLY A 409 -12.04 -38.14 -9.36
CA GLY A 409 -13.26 -37.49 -9.81
C GLY A 409 -13.19 -36.99 -11.25
N VAL A 410 -14.17 -36.19 -11.65
CA VAL A 410 -14.07 -35.41 -12.91
C VAL A 410 -13.23 -34.16 -12.65
N THR A 411 -12.59 -33.60 -13.69
CA THR A 411 -11.67 -32.46 -13.54
C THR A 411 -12.23 -31.33 -12.67
N TYR A 412 -13.49 -30.92 -12.87
CA TYR A 412 -14.18 -29.94 -12.03
C TYR A 412 -14.20 -30.33 -10.54
N SER A 413 -14.58 -31.55 -10.20
CA SER A 413 -14.65 -31.99 -8.79
C SER A 413 -13.26 -32.16 -8.15
N VAL A 414 -12.23 -32.45 -8.96
CA VAL A 414 -10.83 -32.49 -8.51
C VAL A 414 -10.30 -31.07 -8.25
N CYS A 415 -10.68 -30.08 -9.06
CA CYS A 415 -10.35 -28.68 -8.81
C CYS A 415 -11.02 -28.15 -7.53
N VAL A 416 -12.31 -28.41 -7.33
CA VAL A 416 -13.01 -28.09 -6.07
C VAL A 416 -12.31 -28.76 -4.89
N HIS A 417 -11.99 -30.06 -5.00
CA HIS A 417 -11.28 -30.78 -3.93
C HIS A 417 -9.88 -30.22 -3.64
N ARG A 418 -9.12 -29.73 -4.64
CA ARG A 418 -7.80 -29.11 -4.42
C ARG A 418 -7.86 -27.87 -3.52
N ASN A 419 -9.00 -27.18 -3.43
CA ASN A 419 -9.23 -26.07 -2.52
C ASN A 419 -9.47 -26.48 -1.05
N GLU A 420 -9.70 -27.77 -0.79
CA GLU A 420 -9.95 -28.35 0.55
C GLU A 420 -8.92 -29.43 0.94
N CYS A 421 -8.12 -29.91 -0.01
CA CYS A 421 -7.17 -31.01 0.17
C CYS A 421 -6.10 -30.68 1.23
N LEU A 422 -5.86 -31.61 2.15
CA LEU A 422 -4.89 -31.49 3.25
C LEU A 422 -3.44 -31.36 2.74
N LEU A 423 -3.16 -31.89 1.55
CA LEU A 423 -1.87 -31.78 0.85
C LEU A 423 -1.72 -30.50 0.03
N SER A 424 -2.80 -29.73 -0.14
CA SER A 424 -2.78 -28.46 -0.87
C SER A 424 -1.80 -27.49 -0.22
N LEU A 425 -0.92 -26.90 -1.02
CA LEU A 425 0.09 -25.95 -0.54
C LEU A 425 -0.53 -24.57 -0.30
N HIS A 426 -0.12 -23.92 0.79
CA HIS A 426 -0.51 -22.56 1.12
C HIS A 426 0.66 -21.87 1.84
N GLU A 427 0.73 -20.54 1.78
CA GLU A 427 1.58 -19.77 2.68
C GLU A 427 0.92 -19.69 4.07
N CYS A 428 1.66 -20.02 5.12
CA CYS A 428 1.17 -19.89 6.49
C CYS A 428 1.39 -18.47 7.04
N ARG A 429 0.30 -17.81 7.45
CA ARG A 429 0.28 -16.46 8.08
C ARG A 429 1.20 -16.26 9.29
N TYR A 430 1.72 -17.34 9.90
CA TYR A 430 2.54 -17.30 11.12
C TYR A 430 4.01 -17.69 10.92
N CYS A 431 4.40 -18.16 9.73
CA CYS A 431 5.79 -18.50 9.44
C CYS A 431 6.25 -18.19 8.02
N HIS A 432 5.36 -17.74 7.13
CA HIS A 432 5.65 -17.33 5.75
C HIS A 432 6.37 -18.41 4.91
N LEU A 433 6.10 -19.68 5.24
CA LEU A 433 6.56 -20.85 4.48
C LEU A 433 5.39 -21.42 3.69
N ILE A 434 5.67 -21.83 2.45
CA ILE A 434 4.73 -22.56 1.60
C ILE A 434 4.74 -24.03 2.03
N LEU A 435 3.65 -24.48 2.65
CA LEU A 435 3.54 -25.81 3.25
C LEU A 435 2.15 -26.43 3.01
N PRO A 436 2.00 -27.77 3.13
CA PRO A 436 0.69 -28.42 3.13
C PRO A 436 -0.23 -27.88 4.23
N ARG A 437 -1.53 -27.81 3.97
CA ARG A 437 -2.54 -27.36 4.96
C ARG A 437 -2.61 -28.25 6.21
N GLY A 438 -2.34 -29.54 6.09
CA GLY A 438 -2.38 -30.51 7.20
C GLY A 438 -3.81 -30.81 7.67
N GLU A 439 -3.94 -31.71 8.65
CA GLU A 439 -5.23 -32.17 9.19
C GLU A 439 -5.97 -31.05 9.96
N GLU A 440 -7.24 -30.84 9.64
CA GLU A 440 -8.11 -29.91 10.38
C GLU A 440 -8.57 -30.51 11.72
N CYS A 441 -8.60 -29.68 12.76
CA CYS A 441 -9.33 -29.96 13.99
C CYS A 441 -10.65 -29.18 14.05
N VAL A 442 -11.48 -29.45 15.07
CA VAL A 442 -12.79 -28.78 15.22
C VAL A 442 -12.60 -27.26 15.35
N GLU A 443 -11.57 -26.85 16.08
CA GLU A 443 -11.22 -25.46 16.33
C GLU A 443 -10.61 -24.78 15.10
N SER A 444 -9.75 -25.44 14.33
CA SER A 444 -9.17 -24.84 13.12
C SER A 444 -10.26 -24.53 12.09
N ARG A 445 -11.25 -25.43 11.95
CA ARG A 445 -12.45 -25.21 11.14
C ARG A 445 -13.35 -24.10 11.69
N TYR A 446 -13.51 -23.98 13.01
CA TYR A 446 -14.27 -22.90 13.63
C TYR A 446 -13.65 -21.51 13.39
N TYR A 447 -12.32 -21.42 13.36
CA TYR A 447 -11.58 -20.19 13.08
C TYR A 447 -11.23 -19.98 11.60
N SER A 448 -11.67 -20.86 10.69
CA SER A 448 -11.35 -20.83 9.25
C SER A 448 -9.84 -20.71 8.95
N VAL A 449 -9.03 -21.49 9.66
CA VAL A 449 -7.58 -21.60 9.48
C VAL A 449 -7.16 -23.05 9.18
N SER A 450 -6.06 -23.24 8.47
CA SER A 450 -5.54 -24.59 8.18
C SER A 450 -5.04 -25.31 9.46
N GLY A 451 -4.88 -26.63 9.41
CA GLY A 451 -4.28 -27.40 10.51
C GLY A 451 -2.84 -26.96 10.83
N HIS A 452 -2.08 -26.61 9.79
CA HIS A 452 -0.76 -26.03 9.91
C HIS A 452 -0.80 -24.62 10.53
N GLU A 453 -1.71 -23.74 10.08
CA GLU A 453 -1.90 -22.42 10.69
C GLU A 453 -2.30 -22.52 12.16
N TRP A 454 -3.18 -23.46 12.52
CA TRP A 454 -3.59 -23.69 13.91
C TRP A 454 -2.42 -24.13 14.80
N THR A 455 -1.61 -25.08 14.34
CA THR A 455 -0.44 -25.57 15.10
C THR A 455 0.69 -24.55 15.14
N CYS A 456 0.91 -23.77 14.08
CA CYS A 456 1.93 -22.71 14.06
C CYS A 456 1.50 -21.48 14.87
N GLY A 457 0.26 -21.01 14.72
CA GLY A 457 -0.32 -19.89 15.47
C GLY A 457 -0.51 -20.17 16.97
N SER A 458 -0.48 -21.44 17.37
CA SER A 458 -0.48 -21.86 18.78
C SER A 458 0.88 -21.73 19.48
N LYS A 459 1.98 -21.51 18.74
CA LYS A 459 3.30 -21.20 19.31
C LYS A 459 3.26 -19.84 20.02
N THR A 460 4.08 -19.68 21.05
CA THR A 460 4.18 -18.46 21.85
C THR A 460 5.29 -17.52 21.39
N THR A 461 5.05 -16.22 21.56
CA THR A 461 5.99 -15.12 21.33
C THR A 461 5.90 -14.10 22.49
N GLU A 462 6.84 -13.17 22.59
CA GLU A 462 6.85 -12.12 23.61
C GLU A 462 6.38 -10.78 23.04
N CYS A 463 5.45 -10.11 23.72
CA CYS A 463 4.96 -8.80 23.30
C CYS A 463 6.01 -7.71 23.59
N PHE A 464 6.56 -7.08 22.54
CA PHE A 464 7.56 -6.01 22.64
C PHE A 464 7.12 -4.79 23.48
N LYS A 465 5.81 -4.48 23.57
CA LYS A 465 5.31 -3.39 24.43
C LYS A 465 5.34 -3.71 25.93
N CYS A 466 5.30 -4.98 26.35
CA CYS A 466 5.08 -5.31 27.77
C CYS A 466 5.71 -6.61 28.32
N GLY A 467 6.49 -7.34 27.53
CA GLY A 467 7.20 -8.57 27.94
C GLY A 467 6.28 -9.76 28.30
N LYS A 468 4.98 -9.68 28.02
CA LYS A 468 4.06 -10.82 28.23
C LYS A 468 4.20 -11.85 27.13
N ILE A 469 4.25 -13.12 27.50
CA ILE A 469 4.19 -14.26 26.60
C ILE A 469 2.74 -14.44 26.12
N VAL A 470 2.53 -14.46 24.80
CA VAL A 470 1.21 -14.55 24.13
C VAL A 470 1.33 -15.54 22.96
N ARG A 471 0.26 -16.22 22.54
CA ARG A 471 0.30 -17.03 21.30
C ARG A 471 0.37 -16.15 20.06
N LEU A 472 1.02 -16.59 18.98
CA LEU A 472 1.12 -15.84 17.72
C LEU A 472 -0.27 -15.42 17.20
N ARG A 473 -1.25 -16.33 17.20
CA ARG A 473 -2.65 -16.05 16.82
C ARG A 473 -3.40 -15.06 17.74
N GLU A 474 -2.86 -14.79 18.93
CA GLU A 474 -3.40 -13.91 19.96
C GLU A 474 -2.59 -12.59 20.07
N LEU A 475 -1.53 -12.42 19.27
CA LEU A 475 -0.66 -11.24 19.32
C LEU A 475 -1.37 -9.98 18.82
N ASP A 476 -2.08 -10.04 17.69
CA ASP A 476 -2.72 -8.86 17.10
C ASP A 476 -3.83 -8.29 17.99
N THR A 477 -4.61 -9.16 18.63
CA THR A 477 -5.64 -8.75 19.60
C THR A 477 -5.00 -8.21 20.88
N HIS A 478 -3.86 -8.76 21.29
CA HIS A 478 -3.06 -8.22 22.38
C HIS A 478 -2.45 -6.84 22.07
N LEU A 479 -1.99 -6.60 20.85
CA LEU A 479 -1.43 -5.30 20.41
C LEU A 479 -2.53 -4.22 20.35
N LYS A 480 -3.69 -4.54 19.77
CA LYS A 480 -4.86 -3.66 19.76
C LYS A 480 -5.32 -3.27 21.18
N ASN A 481 -5.20 -4.18 22.15
CA ASN A 481 -5.50 -3.86 23.55
C ASN A 481 -4.52 -2.84 24.17
N HIS A 482 -3.28 -2.70 23.68
CA HIS A 482 -2.42 -1.58 24.09
C HIS A 482 -2.87 -0.27 23.42
N GLU A 483 -3.25 -0.31 22.15
CA GLU A 483 -3.74 0.86 21.40
C GLU A 483 -5.01 1.45 22.02
N PHE A 484 -5.97 0.62 22.44
CA PHE A 484 -7.17 1.08 23.16
C PHE A 484 -6.81 1.74 24.52
N VAL A 485 -5.86 1.18 25.27
CA VAL A 485 -5.41 1.76 26.55
C VAL A 485 -4.64 3.07 26.33
N GLU A 486 -3.82 3.15 25.28
CA GLU A 486 -3.10 4.37 24.88
C GLU A 486 -4.08 5.48 24.45
N ALA A 487 -5.13 5.14 23.70
CA ALA A 487 -6.20 6.06 23.30
C ALA A 487 -7.00 6.58 24.52
N GLU A 488 -7.50 5.69 25.38
CA GLU A 488 -8.23 6.06 26.60
C GLU A 488 -7.42 6.97 27.54
N VAL A 489 -6.09 6.81 27.57
CA VAL A 489 -5.19 7.67 28.36
C VAL A 489 -4.96 9.02 27.67
N SER A 490 -4.91 9.06 26.33
CA SER A 490 -4.70 10.27 25.54
C SER A 490 -5.86 11.26 25.67
N GLU A 491 -7.10 10.78 25.52
CA GLU A 491 -8.33 11.60 25.57
C GLU A 491 -8.53 12.27 26.95
N ARG A 492 -8.07 11.64 28.03
CA ARG A 492 -8.19 12.15 29.40
C ARG A 492 -7.17 13.25 29.74
N THR A 493 -6.36 13.73 28.79
CA THR A 493 -5.23 14.66 29.07
C THR A 493 -5.61 16.14 29.25
N ILE A 494 -6.60 16.38 30.12
CA ILE A 494 -7.03 17.70 30.62
C ILE A 494 -5.81 18.47 31.20
N GLN A 495 -5.78 19.79 31.07
CA GLN A 495 -4.74 20.62 31.69
C GLN A 495 -5.03 20.90 33.17
N CYS A 496 -3.98 21.01 34.00
CA CYS A 496 -4.12 21.37 35.41
C CYS A 496 -4.82 22.74 35.56
N SER A 497 -5.89 22.82 36.37
CA SER A 497 -6.67 24.06 36.56
C SER A 497 -5.92 25.19 37.30
N ASN A 498 -4.67 24.98 37.72
CA ASN A 498 -3.77 26.05 38.15
C ASN A 498 -3.10 26.66 36.90
N VAL A 499 -3.46 27.91 36.57
CA VAL A 499 -3.02 28.65 35.37
C VAL A 499 -1.49 28.82 35.28
N LEU A 500 -0.79 28.66 36.40
CA LEU A 500 0.66 28.74 36.50
C LEU A 500 1.37 27.38 36.30
N CYS A 501 0.63 26.28 36.19
CA CYS A 501 1.16 24.92 36.08
C CYS A 501 1.21 24.43 34.63
N VAL A 502 2.26 23.69 34.27
CA VAL A 502 2.47 23.12 32.93
C VAL A 502 2.20 21.61 32.86
N ASN A 503 1.85 20.98 33.99
CA ASN A 503 1.57 19.55 34.06
C ASN A 503 0.14 19.24 33.57
N LYS A 504 -0.03 18.07 32.93
CA LYS A 504 -1.33 17.48 32.66
C LYS A 504 -2.03 17.07 33.98
N PHE A 505 -3.36 17.06 33.97
CA PHE A 505 -4.19 16.46 34.99
C PHE A 505 -4.30 14.95 34.72
N THR A 506 -4.13 14.14 35.77
CA THR A 506 -4.07 12.67 35.69
C THR A 506 -4.68 11.98 36.91
N GLY A 507 -5.46 12.72 37.71
CA GLY A 507 -6.04 12.24 38.97
C GLY A 507 -7.55 12.42 39.00
N ASP A 508 -8.15 12.01 40.11
CA ASP A 508 -9.59 12.14 40.36
C ASP A 508 -9.81 13.10 41.55
N ASN A 509 -9.78 14.41 41.27
CA ASN A 509 -10.17 15.42 42.24
C ASN A 509 -11.08 16.48 41.62
N SER A 510 -12.06 16.93 42.40
CA SER A 510 -13.15 17.83 42.01
C SER A 510 -12.73 19.27 41.68
N ILE A 511 -11.42 19.57 41.67
CA ILE A 511 -10.86 20.89 41.36
C ILE A 511 -9.81 20.88 40.24
N GLY A 512 -9.66 19.77 39.51
CA GLY A 512 -8.85 19.69 38.28
C GLY A 512 -7.34 19.92 38.47
N LEU A 513 -6.81 19.78 39.69
CA LEU A 513 -5.40 20.04 39.97
C LEU A 513 -4.55 18.78 39.80
N CYS A 514 -3.42 18.88 39.09
CA CYS A 514 -2.43 17.80 39.00
C CYS A 514 -1.92 17.40 40.40
N THR A 515 -1.37 16.19 40.53
CA THR A 515 -0.90 15.61 41.81
C THR A 515 0.00 16.55 42.61
N GLU A 516 0.99 17.20 41.97
CA GLU A 516 1.88 18.19 42.60
C GLU A 516 1.13 19.46 43.08
N CYS A 517 0.13 19.93 42.32
CA CYS A 517 -0.67 21.09 42.73
C CYS A 517 -1.67 20.75 43.83
N PHE A 518 -2.21 19.53 43.83
CA PHE A 518 -3.22 19.06 44.78
C PHE A 518 -2.64 18.57 46.11
N SER A 519 -1.44 18.00 46.14
CA SER A 519 -0.81 17.44 47.35
C SER A 519 -0.83 18.38 48.57
N PRO A 520 -0.49 19.69 48.46
CA PRO A 520 -0.59 20.63 49.60
C PRO A 520 -2.02 20.97 50.07
N LEU A 521 -3.05 20.47 49.39
CA LEU A 521 -4.48 20.62 49.71
C LEU A 521 -5.14 19.28 50.09
N TYR A 522 -4.40 18.17 50.07
CA TYR A 522 -4.86 16.84 50.44
C TYR A 522 -5.23 16.72 51.93
N SER A 523 -6.08 15.75 52.25
CA SER A 523 -6.60 15.50 53.59
C SER A 523 -7.42 14.21 53.56
N ASP A 524 -7.03 13.22 54.35
CA ASP A 524 -7.74 11.93 54.48
C ASP A 524 -9.12 12.09 55.16
N ILE A 525 -9.35 13.22 55.83
CA ILE A 525 -10.62 13.53 56.49
C ILE A 525 -11.67 13.90 55.42
N ARG A 526 -12.71 13.05 55.32
CA ARG A 526 -13.92 13.27 54.50
C ARG A 526 -14.55 14.64 54.77
N ASP A 527 -14.91 15.33 53.69
CA ASP A 527 -15.38 16.72 53.67
C ASP A 527 -16.47 16.89 52.60
N ASP A 528 -17.62 16.21 52.79
CA ASP A 528 -18.74 16.19 51.81
C ASP A 528 -19.25 17.60 51.45
N ASP A 529 -19.07 18.54 52.36
CA ASP A 529 -19.43 19.96 52.25
C ASP A 529 -18.39 20.83 51.52
N GLY A 530 -17.18 20.31 51.25
CA GLY A 530 -16.05 21.03 50.65
C GLY A 530 -15.49 22.22 51.46
N ARG A 531 -16.06 22.53 52.62
CA ARG A 531 -15.70 23.71 53.44
C ARG A 531 -14.27 23.63 53.96
N ARG A 532 -13.77 22.44 54.31
CA ARG A 532 -12.41 22.25 54.82
C ARG A 532 -11.39 22.37 53.68
N LEU A 533 -11.73 21.91 52.47
CA LEU A 533 -10.94 22.14 51.26
C LEU A 533 -10.85 23.64 50.92
N LYS A 534 -11.97 24.38 50.95
CA LYS A 534 -11.95 25.85 50.76
C LYS A 534 -11.06 26.55 51.80
N ALA A 535 -11.14 26.16 53.07
CA ALA A 535 -10.27 26.71 54.12
C ALA A 535 -8.76 26.41 53.89
N ARG A 536 -8.41 25.24 53.33
CA ARG A 536 -7.02 24.93 52.93
C ARG A 536 -6.56 25.80 51.75
N ILE A 537 -7.43 26.07 50.78
CA ILE A 537 -7.16 26.97 49.64
C ILE A 537 -6.96 28.42 50.13
N GLU A 538 -7.84 28.94 50.99
CA GLU A 538 -7.71 30.28 51.60
C GLU A 538 -6.38 30.39 52.38
N ARG A 539 -6.04 29.38 53.21
CA ARG A 539 -4.77 29.35 53.96
C ARG A 539 -3.55 29.37 53.03
N ARG A 540 -3.59 28.65 51.90
CA ARG A 540 -2.48 28.63 50.92
C ARG A 540 -2.24 30.00 50.30
N TYR A 541 -3.29 30.70 49.89
CA TYR A 541 -3.17 32.07 49.38
C TYR A 541 -2.72 33.08 50.44
N ILE A 542 -3.22 32.98 51.68
CA ILE A 542 -2.78 33.85 52.79
C ILE A 542 -1.28 33.69 53.07
N LEU A 543 -0.74 32.46 52.99
CA LEU A 543 0.70 32.23 53.13
C LEU A 543 1.48 32.83 51.95
N GLN A 544 1.00 32.65 50.72
CA GLN A 544 1.61 33.19 49.49
C GLN A 544 1.64 34.74 49.46
N LEU A 545 0.61 35.38 50.02
CA LEU A 545 0.46 36.83 50.14
C LEU A 545 1.02 37.42 51.45
N LYS A 546 1.57 36.61 52.36
CA LYS A 546 2.23 37.08 53.59
C LYS A 546 3.72 36.77 53.63
N ASN A 547 4.08 35.51 53.34
CA ASN A 547 5.44 35.00 53.45
C ASN A 547 6.13 34.93 52.08
N GLY A 548 5.37 35.00 50.98
CA GLY A 548 5.86 34.75 49.64
C GLY A 548 6.12 33.26 49.36
N CYS A 549 6.81 32.98 48.26
CA CYS A 549 7.25 31.63 47.87
C CYS A 549 8.76 31.40 48.05
N GLY A 550 9.51 32.43 48.46
CA GLY A 550 10.96 32.36 48.70
C GLY A 550 11.83 32.46 47.44
N ASP A 551 11.24 32.71 46.27
CA ASP A 551 11.95 32.76 44.98
C ASP A 551 12.04 34.18 44.44
N LEU A 552 13.24 34.63 44.07
CA LEU A 552 13.55 35.99 43.63
C LEU A 552 13.05 36.32 42.22
N GLN A 553 12.66 35.32 41.41
CA GLN A 553 12.13 35.47 40.06
C GLN A 553 10.70 34.93 39.99
N CYS A 554 9.87 35.38 40.94
CA CYS A 554 8.46 35.01 41.01
C CYS A 554 7.59 35.95 40.17
N ASP A 555 7.16 35.50 38.99
CA ASP A 555 6.27 36.27 38.09
C ASP A 555 4.77 36.16 38.49
N ASN A 556 4.45 35.77 39.73
CA ASN A 556 3.06 35.57 40.19
C ASN A 556 2.50 36.80 40.92
N GLN A 557 1.54 37.47 40.29
CA GLN A 557 0.81 38.63 40.82
C GLN A 557 0.10 38.39 42.18
N LEU A 558 -0.13 37.14 42.58
CA LEU A 558 -0.66 36.77 43.90
C LEU A 558 0.41 36.28 44.89
N CYS A 559 1.66 36.73 44.76
CA CYS A 559 2.76 36.36 45.65
C CYS A 559 3.62 37.56 46.05
N VAL A 560 3.87 37.74 47.35
CA VAL A 560 4.70 38.86 47.86
C VAL A 560 6.15 38.82 47.35
N SER A 561 6.66 37.65 46.98
CA SER A 561 7.97 37.50 46.31
C SER A 561 8.01 38.07 44.89
N SER A 562 6.86 38.44 44.30
CA SER A 562 6.78 39.10 43.00
C SER A 562 6.93 40.61 43.12
N SER A 563 7.60 41.22 42.13
CA SER A 563 7.58 42.67 41.88
C SER A 563 6.15 43.19 41.69
N GLU A 564 5.29 42.42 41.01
CA GLU A 564 3.92 42.78 40.58
C GLU A 564 2.82 42.29 41.54
N CYS A 565 3.13 42.12 42.84
CA CYS A 565 2.17 41.61 43.81
C CYS A 565 0.99 42.58 44.03
N ILE A 566 -0.22 42.19 43.58
CA ILE A 566 -1.45 43.01 43.61
C ILE A 566 -1.85 43.41 45.03
N CYS A 567 -1.59 42.55 46.03
CA CYS A 567 -1.92 42.81 47.42
C CYS A 567 -0.66 42.80 48.29
N ARG A 568 -0.31 43.96 48.87
CA ARG A 568 0.74 44.13 49.91
C ARG A 568 0.18 44.87 51.14
N GLY A 569 -1.07 44.58 51.49
CA GLY A 569 -1.78 45.21 52.60
C GLY A 569 -1.51 44.55 53.96
N SER A 570 -2.20 45.04 54.98
CA SER A 570 -2.28 44.41 56.30
C SER A 570 -2.96 43.03 56.23
N MET A 571 -2.80 42.24 57.30
CA MET A 571 -3.39 40.89 57.40
C MET A 571 -4.92 40.89 57.17
N GLY A 572 -5.63 41.94 57.61
CA GLY A 572 -7.07 42.07 57.41
C GLY A 572 -7.46 42.30 55.95
N GLU A 573 -6.66 43.09 55.23
CA GLU A 573 -6.87 43.36 53.80
C GLU A 573 -6.55 42.12 52.95
N ILE A 574 -5.46 41.40 53.27
CA ILE A 574 -5.12 40.11 52.64
C ILE A 574 -6.26 39.10 52.82
N ILE A 575 -6.81 38.95 54.04
CA ILE A 575 -7.93 38.02 54.31
C ILE A 575 -9.18 38.43 53.52
N LYS A 576 -9.51 39.73 53.46
CA LYS A 576 -10.64 40.26 52.69
C LYS A 576 -10.49 40.01 51.19
N PHE A 577 -9.28 40.21 50.65
CA PHE A 577 -8.94 39.94 49.25
C PHE A 577 -9.05 38.44 48.92
N VAL A 578 -8.42 37.58 49.73
CA VAL A 578 -8.40 36.12 49.47
C VAL A 578 -9.79 35.51 49.50
N LYS A 579 -10.67 35.92 50.43
CA LYS A 579 -12.05 35.41 50.48
C LYS A 579 -12.88 35.75 49.24
N LYS A 580 -12.62 36.92 48.65
CA LYS A 580 -13.19 37.29 47.34
C LYS A 580 -12.57 36.42 46.23
N TRP A 581 -11.23 36.39 46.12
CA TRP A 581 -10.54 35.66 45.06
C TRP A 581 -10.90 34.17 45.01
N VAL A 582 -10.94 33.48 46.15
CA VAL A 582 -11.26 32.04 46.25
C VAL A 582 -12.74 31.73 45.92
N SER A 583 -13.55 32.75 45.67
CA SER A 583 -14.96 32.61 45.28
C SER A 583 -15.24 33.03 43.83
N GLU A 584 -14.31 33.73 43.16
CA GLU A 584 -14.53 34.38 41.85
C GLU A 584 -13.39 34.19 40.84
N GLY A 585 -12.17 33.88 41.29
CA GLY A 585 -10.95 33.92 40.48
C GLY A 585 -10.28 32.56 40.24
N PRO A 586 -9.49 32.41 39.16
CA PRO A 586 -8.81 31.16 38.83
C PRO A 586 -7.72 30.78 39.85
N TYR A 587 -7.32 29.50 39.84
CA TYR A 587 -6.21 29.03 40.65
C TYR A 587 -4.86 29.56 40.11
N MET A 588 -4.13 30.31 40.95
CA MET A 588 -2.80 30.85 40.65
C MET A 588 -1.85 30.61 41.84
N PHE A 589 -1.63 29.32 42.13
CA PHE A 589 -0.68 28.88 43.15
C PHE A 589 0.73 28.90 42.60
N CYS A 590 1.69 29.43 43.36
CA CYS A 590 3.10 29.37 43.01
C CYS A 590 3.57 27.93 42.77
N VAL A 591 4.21 27.73 41.63
CA VAL A 591 4.78 26.46 41.19
C VAL A 591 6.29 26.44 41.37
N SER A 592 6.88 25.24 41.32
CA SER A 592 8.33 25.05 41.41
C SER A 592 9.08 25.82 40.32
N ARG A 593 10.35 26.15 40.58
CA ARG A 593 11.21 26.86 39.63
C ARG A 593 11.27 26.16 38.25
N LYS A 594 11.42 24.83 38.26
CA LYS A 594 11.39 23.98 37.05
C LYS A 594 10.10 24.16 36.22
N MET A 595 8.94 24.30 36.86
CA MET A 595 7.68 24.56 36.14
C MET A 595 7.62 25.98 35.55
N ARG A 596 8.18 26.99 36.22
CA ARG A 596 8.29 28.35 35.67
C ARG A 596 9.24 28.41 34.47
N GLU A 597 10.37 27.75 34.54
CA GLU A 597 11.33 27.63 33.41
C GLU A 597 10.68 26.89 32.22
N LEU A 598 10.00 25.76 32.45
CA LEU A 598 9.24 25.05 31.42
C LEU A 598 8.04 25.85 30.85
N ARG A 599 7.48 26.81 31.60
CA ARG A 599 6.44 27.72 31.13
C ARG A 599 7.00 28.83 30.24
N LYS A 600 8.17 29.37 30.59
CA LYS A 600 8.87 30.40 29.78
C LYS A 600 9.38 29.83 28.45
N ASN A 601 9.74 28.54 28.40
CA ASN A 601 10.14 27.85 27.16
C ASN A 601 8.96 27.37 26.29
N LYS A 602 7.72 27.76 26.60
CA LYS A 602 6.48 27.39 25.88
C LYS A 602 5.64 28.59 25.42
N GLY A 603 6.11 29.81 25.67
CA GLY A 603 5.46 31.08 25.28
C GLY A 603 6.23 31.82 24.22
#